data_AF-A0A7G5MSM9-F1
#
_entry.id   AF-A0A7G5MSM9-F1
#
_cell.length_a   1.000
_cell.length_b   1.000
_cell.length_c   1.000
_cell.angle_alpha   90.00
_cell.angle_beta   90.00
_cell.angle_gamma   90.00
#
_symmetry.space_group_name_H-M   'P 1'
#
loop_
_entity.id
_entity.type
_entity.pdbx_description
1 polymer ?
#
loop_
_entity_poly.entity_id
_entity_poly.type
_entity_poly.pdbx_seq_one_letter_code
_entity_poly.pdbx_strand_id
1 'polypeptide(L)'
;MNSEKLHQKVWEVCTECGIKDFPFDCIAVLKHYGFKVFTYEQARYLRPELYALCLDMSDDAFSDKILKVVFYNDKLCIQRIRFSLMHELGHFLLGHETESRENESEADAFAANLLAPEALIKYKNFHSAPSISSYFGISIAAANHIMMRTKYRSFWSTDKYEAKLLAYLYPNSSRIHFGEDGIVTSVKFDNIYYLVNN
;
A
#
# COMPACT_ATOMS: atom_id res chain seq x y z
N MET A 1 6.89 5.25 -12.07
CA MET A 1 6.70 6.23 -10.97
C MET A 1 8.00 6.55 -10.22
N ASN A 2 8.25 7.84 -9.93
CA ASN A 2 9.28 8.29 -8.99
C ASN A 2 8.96 7.78 -7.56
N SER A 3 9.95 7.23 -6.84
CA SER A 3 9.75 6.72 -5.47
C SER A 3 9.20 7.76 -4.49
N GLU A 4 9.57 9.02 -4.64
CA GLU A 4 9.05 10.07 -3.74
C GLU A 4 7.54 10.28 -3.92
N LYS A 5 7.04 10.28 -5.17
CA LYS A 5 5.60 10.38 -5.47
C LYS A 5 4.82 9.18 -4.93
N LEU A 6 5.41 7.98 -5.01
CA LEU A 6 4.86 6.77 -4.42
C LEU A 6 4.72 6.91 -2.89
N HIS A 7 5.80 7.31 -2.21
CA HIS A 7 5.81 7.43 -0.75
C HIS A 7 4.89 8.57 -0.27
N GLN A 8 4.77 9.66 -1.04
CA GLN A 8 3.78 10.69 -0.82
C GLN A 8 2.37 10.11 -0.78
N LYS A 9 1.97 9.34 -1.80
CA LYS A 9 0.63 8.75 -1.89
C LYS A 9 0.36 7.76 -0.76
N VAL A 10 1.35 6.95 -0.39
CA VAL A 10 1.23 6.03 0.76
C VAL A 10 1.06 6.80 2.07
N TRP A 11 1.83 7.87 2.28
CA TRP A 11 1.69 8.73 3.46
C TRP A 11 0.31 9.39 3.52
N GLU A 12 -0.16 9.97 2.41
CA GLU A 12 -1.50 10.59 2.29
C GLU A 12 -2.60 9.60 2.67
N VAL A 13 -2.59 8.39 2.10
CA VAL A 13 -3.62 7.37 2.41
C VAL A 13 -3.59 6.96 3.88
N CYS A 14 -2.40 6.74 4.44
CA CYS A 14 -2.26 6.36 5.84
C CYS A 14 -2.79 7.44 6.81
N THR A 15 -2.60 8.72 6.48
CA THR A 15 -3.08 9.83 7.32
C THR A 15 -4.57 10.09 7.12
N GLU A 16 -5.06 10.17 5.89
CA GLU A 16 -6.47 10.41 5.56
C GLU A 16 -7.38 9.29 6.09
N CYS A 17 -6.96 8.04 5.95
CA CYS A 17 -7.72 6.87 6.40
C CYS A 17 -7.45 6.48 7.85
N GLY A 18 -6.61 7.20 8.59
CA GLY A 18 -6.34 6.90 10.00
C GLY A 18 -5.60 5.57 10.25
N ILE A 19 -4.82 5.09 9.29
CA ILE A 19 -4.11 3.80 9.37
C ILE A 19 -2.96 3.90 10.37
N LYS A 20 -3.08 3.26 11.52
CA LYS A 20 -2.04 3.21 12.57
C LYS A 20 -1.37 1.85 12.74
N ASP A 21 -2.04 0.80 12.29
CA ASP A 21 -1.62 -0.59 12.49
C ASP A 21 -1.76 -1.40 11.21
N PHE A 22 -1.00 -2.49 11.14
CA PHE A 22 -0.99 -3.43 10.03
C PHE A 22 -1.27 -4.85 10.56
N PRO A 23 -2.05 -5.68 9.84
CA PRO A 23 -2.82 -5.34 8.64
C PRO A 23 -4.00 -4.38 8.92
N PHE A 24 -4.37 -3.56 7.94
CA PHE A 24 -5.54 -2.66 8.01
C PHE A 24 -6.70 -3.16 7.12
N ASP A 25 -7.91 -2.61 7.36
CA ASP A 25 -9.12 -2.94 6.59
C ASP A 25 -9.13 -2.24 5.22
N CYS A 26 -8.80 -2.99 4.17
CA CYS A 26 -8.81 -2.52 2.79
C CYS A 26 -10.19 -2.07 2.28
N ILE A 27 -11.27 -2.65 2.79
CA ILE A 27 -12.63 -2.27 2.40
C ILE A 27 -12.98 -0.91 3.02
N ALA A 28 -12.61 -0.67 4.28
CA ALA A 28 -12.79 0.62 4.93
C ALA A 28 -12.03 1.74 4.20
N VAL A 29 -10.79 1.48 3.75
CA VAL A 29 -9.99 2.42 2.94
C VAL A 29 -10.69 2.73 1.61
N LEU A 30 -11.16 1.73 0.87
CA LEU A 30 -11.90 1.96 -0.38
C LEU A 30 -13.17 2.80 -0.16
N LYS A 31 -13.92 2.50 0.91
CA LYS A 31 -15.12 3.27 1.29
C LYS A 31 -14.80 4.72 1.65
N HIS A 32 -13.67 4.98 2.28
CA HIS A 32 -13.20 6.34 2.56
C HIS A 32 -13.05 7.16 1.25
N TYR A 33 -12.54 6.55 0.18
CA TYR A 33 -12.44 7.16 -1.15
C TYR A 33 -13.73 7.09 -2.00
N GLY A 34 -14.86 6.75 -1.36
CA GLY A 34 -16.19 6.77 -1.96
C GLY A 34 -16.57 5.52 -2.74
N PHE A 35 -15.77 4.45 -2.72
CA PHE A 35 -16.10 3.22 -3.43
C PHE A 35 -17.16 2.39 -2.70
N LYS A 36 -18.10 1.84 -3.46
CA LYS A 36 -18.90 0.70 -3.05
C LYS A 36 -18.15 -0.57 -3.41
N VAL A 37 -18.00 -1.49 -2.47
CA VAL A 37 -17.21 -2.70 -2.64
C VAL A 37 -18.14 -3.91 -2.59
N PHE A 38 -18.06 -4.74 -3.63
CA PHE A 38 -18.85 -5.96 -3.79
C PHE A 38 -17.93 -7.14 -4.06
N THR A 39 -18.38 -8.32 -3.67
CA THR A 39 -17.77 -9.59 -4.09
C THR A 39 -18.35 -10.01 -5.44
N TYR A 40 -17.61 -10.85 -6.17
CA TYR A 40 -18.13 -11.49 -7.38
C TYR A 40 -19.35 -12.34 -7.05
N GLU A 41 -19.35 -13.01 -5.90
CA GLU A 41 -20.50 -13.77 -5.44
C GLU A 41 -21.75 -12.88 -5.21
N GLN A 42 -21.58 -11.69 -4.62
CA GLN A 42 -22.67 -10.72 -4.51
C GLN A 42 -23.16 -10.24 -5.89
N ALA A 43 -22.25 -10.03 -6.84
CA ALA A 43 -22.63 -9.71 -8.22
C ALA A 43 -23.51 -10.80 -8.83
N ARG A 44 -23.16 -12.08 -8.61
CA ARG A 44 -23.92 -13.25 -9.08
C ARG A 44 -25.35 -13.28 -8.54
N TYR A 45 -25.53 -12.97 -7.26
CA TYR A 45 -26.86 -12.89 -6.64
C TYR A 45 -27.69 -11.70 -7.12
N LEU A 46 -27.05 -10.57 -7.43
CA LEU A 46 -27.74 -9.40 -7.96
C LEU A 46 -28.19 -9.61 -9.41
N ARG A 47 -27.26 -10.02 -10.28
CA ARG A 47 -27.42 -10.17 -11.73
C ARG A 47 -26.39 -11.19 -12.26
N PRO A 48 -26.78 -12.38 -12.73
CA PRO A 48 -25.84 -13.36 -13.28
C PRO A 48 -24.97 -12.82 -14.43
N GLU A 49 -25.49 -11.90 -15.25
CA GLU A 49 -24.74 -11.26 -16.34
C GLU A 49 -23.63 -10.34 -15.81
N LEU A 50 -23.85 -9.70 -14.65
CA LEU A 50 -22.82 -8.88 -14.00
C LEU A 50 -21.67 -9.77 -13.54
N TYR A 51 -21.96 -10.94 -12.98
CA TYR A 51 -20.93 -11.91 -12.59
C TYR A 51 -20.10 -12.39 -13.78
N ALA A 52 -20.74 -12.69 -14.93
CA ALA A 52 -20.01 -13.05 -16.14
C ALA A 52 -19.09 -11.92 -16.62
N LEU A 53 -19.56 -10.66 -16.56
CA LEU A 53 -18.73 -9.49 -16.86
C LEU A 53 -17.55 -9.34 -15.88
N CYS A 54 -17.77 -9.58 -14.58
CA CYS A 54 -16.70 -9.53 -13.58
C CYS A 54 -15.56 -10.49 -13.94
N LEU A 55 -15.91 -11.73 -14.29
CA LEU A 55 -14.94 -12.77 -14.65
C LEU A 55 -14.24 -12.47 -15.98
N ASP A 56 -14.93 -11.88 -16.95
CA ASP A 56 -14.34 -11.49 -18.24
C ASP A 56 -13.32 -10.35 -18.07
N MET A 57 -13.58 -9.44 -17.12
CA MET A 57 -12.68 -8.32 -16.82
C MET A 57 -11.42 -8.75 -16.06
N SER A 58 -11.56 -9.60 -15.02
CA SER A 58 -10.42 -10.01 -14.19
C SER A 58 -10.76 -11.19 -13.29
N ASP A 59 -9.80 -12.12 -13.12
CA ASP A 59 -9.90 -13.21 -12.15
C ASP A 59 -9.77 -12.73 -10.69
N ASP A 60 -9.18 -11.55 -10.47
CA ASP A 60 -8.81 -11.04 -9.15
C ASP A 60 -9.81 -9.99 -8.62
N ALA A 61 -9.87 -8.85 -9.31
CA ALA A 61 -10.74 -7.73 -9.01
C ALA A 61 -10.79 -6.80 -10.23
N PHE A 62 -11.84 -6.00 -10.31
CA PHE A 62 -11.90 -4.86 -11.23
C PHE A 62 -12.64 -3.69 -10.58
N SER A 63 -12.39 -2.49 -11.08
CA SER A 63 -13.09 -1.29 -10.63
C SER A 63 -13.61 -0.44 -11.79
N ASP A 64 -14.74 0.23 -11.55
CA ASP A 64 -15.21 1.34 -12.38
C ASP A 64 -15.08 2.64 -11.57
N LYS A 65 -14.23 3.55 -12.07
CA LYS A 65 -13.86 4.78 -11.39
C LYS A 65 -14.96 5.85 -11.46
N ILE A 66 -15.79 5.81 -12.50
CA ILE A 66 -16.90 6.75 -12.71
C ILE A 66 -18.04 6.37 -11.76
N LEU A 67 -18.40 5.09 -11.74
CA LEU A 67 -19.46 4.56 -10.87
C LEU A 67 -19.00 4.38 -9.42
N LYS A 68 -17.69 4.48 -9.16
CA LYS A 68 -17.08 4.27 -7.85
C LYS A 68 -17.48 2.92 -7.26
N VAL A 69 -17.27 1.87 -8.05
CA VAL A 69 -17.51 0.48 -7.64
C VAL A 69 -16.24 -0.34 -7.79
N VAL A 70 -16.02 -1.27 -6.86
CA VAL A 70 -14.98 -2.29 -6.94
C VAL A 70 -15.67 -3.63 -6.73
N PHE A 71 -15.37 -4.58 -7.60
CA PHE A 71 -15.74 -5.98 -7.45
C PHE A 71 -14.47 -6.80 -7.27
N TYR A 72 -14.51 -7.79 -6.37
CA TYR A 72 -13.37 -8.69 -6.17
C TYR A 72 -13.80 -10.14 -6.01
N ASN A 73 -12.91 -11.06 -6.36
CA ASN A 73 -13.12 -12.48 -6.21
C ASN A 73 -12.92 -12.92 -4.75
N ASP A 74 -14.02 -13.18 -4.05
CA ASP A 74 -14.04 -13.59 -2.64
C ASP A 74 -13.58 -15.03 -2.40
N LYS A 75 -13.25 -15.78 -3.46
CA LYS A 75 -12.72 -17.15 -3.36
C LYS A 75 -11.19 -17.20 -3.28
N LEU A 76 -10.52 -16.07 -3.48
CA LEU A 76 -9.06 -15.98 -3.38
C LEU A 76 -8.59 -15.94 -1.93
N CYS A 77 -7.30 -16.19 -1.71
CA CYS A 77 -6.73 -16.05 -0.37
C CYS A 77 -6.74 -14.57 0.07
N ILE A 78 -6.90 -14.33 1.36
CA ILE A 78 -7.05 -12.97 1.91
C ILE A 78 -5.88 -12.05 1.54
N GLN A 79 -4.66 -12.57 1.42
CA GLN A 79 -3.49 -11.81 1.00
C GLN A 79 -3.64 -11.30 -0.43
N ARG A 80 -4.18 -12.12 -1.34
CA ARG A 80 -4.42 -11.73 -2.74
C ARG A 80 -5.56 -10.72 -2.83
N ILE A 81 -6.67 -10.97 -2.11
CA ILE A 81 -7.81 -10.03 -2.05
C ILE A 81 -7.34 -8.64 -1.61
N ARG A 82 -6.58 -8.54 -0.51
CA ARG A 82 -6.07 -7.25 -0.01
C ARG A 82 -5.18 -6.56 -1.04
N PHE A 83 -4.32 -7.30 -1.73
CA PHE A 83 -3.48 -6.76 -2.78
C PHE A 83 -4.33 -6.20 -3.94
N SER A 84 -5.26 -6.99 -4.47
CA SER A 84 -6.13 -6.58 -5.58
C SER A 84 -6.97 -5.34 -5.23
N LEU A 85 -7.55 -5.28 -4.02
CA LEU A 85 -8.32 -4.10 -3.58
C LEU A 85 -7.46 -2.82 -3.52
N MET A 86 -6.22 -2.91 -3.03
CA MET A 86 -5.33 -1.75 -2.96
C MET A 86 -4.70 -1.41 -4.32
N HIS A 87 -4.59 -2.40 -5.22
CA HIS A 87 -4.19 -2.19 -6.61
C HIS A 87 -5.25 -1.37 -7.36
N GLU A 88 -6.53 -1.71 -7.24
CA GLU A 88 -7.64 -0.90 -7.77
C GLU A 88 -7.64 0.53 -7.22
N LEU A 89 -7.39 0.69 -5.91
CA LEU A 89 -7.24 2.01 -5.31
C LEU A 89 -6.04 2.77 -5.91
N GLY A 90 -4.93 2.09 -6.17
CA GLY A 90 -3.75 2.66 -6.83
C GLY A 90 -4.09 3.21 -8.21
N HIS A 91 -4.79 2.44 -9.03
CA HIS A 91 -5.29 2.89 -10.33
C HIS A 91 -6.17 4.13 -10.24
N PHE A 92 -6.98 4.26 -9.20
CA PHE A 92 -7.80 5.44 -8.95
C PHE A 92 -6.96 6.65 -8.54
N LEU A 93 -6.12 6.52 -7.51
CA LEU A 93 -5.36 7.64 -6.92
C LEU A 93 -4.26 8.17 -7.84
N LEU A 94 -3.75 7.33 -8.75
CA LEU A 94 -2.74 7.71 -9.73
C LEU A 94 -3.34 8.24 -11.04
N GLY A 95 -4.67 8.22 -11.18
CA GLY A 95 -5.36 8.76 -12.36
C GLY A 95 -5.11 7.95 -13.63
N HIS A 96 -4.89 6.64 -13.52
CA HIS A 96 -4.71 5.79 -14.69
C HIS A 96 -6.02 5.70 -15.48
N GLU A 97 -6.03 5.97 -16.78
CA GLU A 97 -7.24 5.85 -17.61
C GLU A 97 -7.21 4.65 -18.56
N THR A 98 -6.02 4.08 -18.77
CA THR A 98 -5.78 2.98 -19.71
C THR A 98 -4.99 1.86 -19.05
N GLU A 99 -5.20 0.65 -19.53
CA GLU A 99 -4.35 -0.49 -19.20
C GLU A 99 -3.05 -0.37 -19.98
N SER A 100 -1.98 -0.05 -19.27
CA SER A 100 -0.63 0.01 -19.82
C SER A 100 0.32 -0.66 -18.85
N ARG A 101 1.38 -1.29 -19.35
CA ARG A 101 2.36 -1.96 -18.50
C ARG A 101 2.96 -1.03 -17.44
N GLU A 102 3.08 0.26 -17.74
CA GLU A 102 3.54 1.25 -16.78
C GLU A 102 2.49 1.48 -15.69
N ASN A 103 1.22 1.71 -16.05
CA ASN A 103 0.14 1.93 -15.09
C ASN A 103 -0.06 0.73 -14.16
N GLU A 104 -0.05 -0.49 -14.69
CA GLU A 104 -0.11 -1.73 -13.89
C GLU A 104 1.05 -1.79 -12.89
N SER A 105 2.27 -1.51 -13.37
CA SER A 105 3.45 -1.54 -12.52
C SER A 105 3.43 -0.46 -11.44
N GLU A 106 2.84 0.71 -11.71
CA GLU A 106 2.68 1.78 -10.73
C GLU A 106 1.62 1.44 -9.68
N ALA A 107 0.49 0.84 -10.09
CA ALA A 107 -0.56 0.37 -9.19
C ALA A 107 -0.07 -0.77 -8.29
N ASP A 108 0.69 -1.72 -8.84
CA ASP A 108 1.35 -2.78 -8.08
C ASP A 108 2.34 -2.22 -7.04
N ALA A 109 3.17 -1.25 -7.45
CA ALA A 109 4.13 -0.62 -6.56
C ALA A 109 3.44 0.14 -5.42
N PHE A 110 2.33 0.81 -5.71
CA PHE A 110 1.47 1.47 -4.73
C PHE A 110 0.85 0.47 -3.76
N ALA A 111 0.16 -0.56 -4.26
CA ALA A 111 -0.49 -1.57 -3.42
C ALA A 111 0.51 -2.27 -2.49
N ALA A 112 1.68 -2.66 -3.03
CA ALA A 112 2.74 -3.29 -2.26
C ALA A 112 3.26 -2.39 -1.13
N ASN A 113 3.55 -1.11 -1.42
CA ASN A 113 4.08 -0.18 -0.41
C ASN A 113 3.01 0.28 0.58
N LEU A 114 1.75 0.40 0.18
CA LEU A 114 0.69 0.72 1.12
C LEU A 114 0.45 -0.43 2.10
N LEU A 115 0.43 -1.68 1.62
CA LEU A 115 0.21 -2.85 2.47
C LEU A 115 1.41 -3.19 3.37
N ALA A 116 2.63 -2.93 2.89
CA ALA A 116 3.86 -3.18 3.61
C ALA A 116 4.91 -2.09 3.32
N PRO A 117 4.82 -0.92 3.98
CA PRO A 117 5.70 0.21 3.70
C PRO A 117 7.17 -0.14 3.97
N GLU A 118 8.04 0.12 2.98
CA GLU A 118 9.48 -0.13 3.10
C GLU A 118 10.10 0.63 4.28
N ALA A 119 9.67 1.87 4.53
CA ALA A 119 10.07 2.66 5.69
C ALA A 119 9.83 1.92 7.02
N LEU A 120 8.70 1.23 7.15
CA LEU A 120 8.35 0.46 8.34
C LEU A 120 9.19 -0.80 8.48
N ILE A 121 9.44 -1.47 7.35
CA ILE A 121 10.27 -2.67 7.31
C ILE A 121 11.69 -2.36 7.81
N LYS A 122 12.27 -1.25 7.31
CA LYS A 122 13.57 -0.71 7.75
C LYS A 122 13.51 -0.30 9.23
N TYR A 123 12.50 0.47 9.61
CA TYR A 123 12.36 1.00 10.96
C TYR A 123 12.24 -0.12 12.01
N LYS A 124 11.46 -1.17 11.75
CA LYS A 124 11.31 -2.32 12.65
C LYS A 124 12.43 -3.36 12.54
N ASN A 125 13.37 -3.16 11.63
CA ASN A 125 14.50 -4.05 11.39
C ASN A 125 14.08 -5.51 11.15
N PHE A 126 13.19 -5.74 10.18
CA PHE A 126 12.78 -7.09 9.81
C PHE A 126 13.87 -7.82 9.02
N HIS A 127 14.17 -9.06 9.44
CA HIS A 127 15.25 -9.87 8.85
C HIS A 127 14.77 -11.07 8.01
N SER A 128 13.47 -11.34 7.96
CA SER A 128 12.93 -12.52 7.27
C SER A 128 11.58 -12.27 6.59
N ALA A 129 11.35 -12.93 5.46
CA ALA A 129 10.12 -12.83 4.70
C ALA A 129 8.93 -13.40 5.47
N PRO A 130 9.07 -14.50 6.23
CA PRO A 130 8.00 -14.98 7.11
C PRO A 130 7.56 -13.93 8.14
N SER A 131 8.50 -13.22 8.78
CA SER A 131 8.16 -12.17 9.74
C SER A 131 7.41 -11.00 9.09
N ILE A 132 7.84 -10.57 7.90
CA ILE A 132 7.17 -9.50 7.13
C ILE A 132 5.77 -9.96 6.70
N SER A 133 5.66 -11.16 6.13
CA SER A 133 4.39 -11.74 5.68
C SER A 133 3.39 -11.83 6.84
N SER A 134 3.83 -12.33 8.00
CA SER A 134 2.99 -12.42 9.19
C SER A 134 2.57 -11.06 9.74
N TYR A 135 3.49 -10.08 9.78
CA TYR A 135 3.21 -8.76 10.36
C TYR A 135 2.26 -7.93 9.48
N PHE A 136 2.52 -7.86 8.18
CA PHE A 136 1.72 -7.04 7.26
C PHE A 136 0.50 -7.78 6.69
N GLY A 137 0.42 -9.11 6.90
CA GLY A 137 -0.62 -9.97 6.36
C GLY A 137 -0.57 -10.09 4.83
N ILE A 138 0.63 -10.05 4.24
CA ILE A 138 0.85 -10.22 2.79
C ILE A 138 1.33 -11.64 2.48
N SER A 139 1.33 -12.04 1.20
CA SER A 139 1.85 -13.36 0.82
C SER A 139 3.35 -13.46 1.06
N ILE A 140 3.85 -14.68 1.29
CA ILE A 140 5.29 -14.92 1.46
C ILE A 140 6.09 -14.52 0.20
N ALA A 141 5.48 -14.69 -0.99
CA ALA A 141 6.05 -14.27 -2.26
C ALA A 141 6.22 -12.74 -2.32
N ALA A 142 5.18 -11.98 -1.95
CA ALA A 142 5.26 -10.52 -1.88
C ALA A 142 6.31 -10.06 -0.84
N ALA A 143 6.37 -10.70 0.32
CA ALA A 143 7.37 -10.40 1.34
C ALA A 143 8.81 -10.66 0.84
N ASN A 144 9.05 -11.74 0.09
CA ASN A 144 10.35 -12.01 -0.53
C ASN A 144 10.73 -10.93 -1.56
N HIS A 145 9.79 -10.51 -2.42
CA HIS A 145 10.02 -9.43 -3.38
C HIS A 145 10.40 -8.13 -2.69
N ILE A 146 9.68 -7.75 -1.63
CA ILE A 146 9.98 -6.54 -0.85
C ILE A 146 11.37 -6.67 -0.21
N MET A 147 11.69 -7.79 0.43
CA MET A 147 13.02 -8.01 1.01
C MET A 147 14.15 -7.89 -0.01
N MET A 148 14.00 -8.47 -1.19
CA MET A 148 14.99 -8.34 -2.26
C MET A 148 15.15 -6.87 -2.64
N ARG A 149 14.04 -6.16 -2.87
CA ARG A 149 14.07 -4.73 -3.23
C ARG A 149 14.74 -3.87 -2.14
N THR A 150 14.42 -4.11 -0.87
CA THR A 150 15.01 -3.40 0.27
C THR A 150 16.50 -3.75 0.47
N LYS A 151 16.95 -4.96 0.11
CA LYS A 151 18.37 -5.37 0.20
C LYS A 151 19.24 -4.85 -0.95
N TYR A 152 18.71 -4.80 -2.18
CA TYR A 152 19.50 -4.49 -3.39
C TYR A 152 19.51 -3.00 -3.78
N ARG A 153 18.50 -2.21 -3.39
CA ARG A 153 18.62 -0.75 -3.48
C ARG A 153 19.54 -0.30 -2.36
N SER A 154 20.63 0.40 -2.71
CA SER A 154 21.51 1.03 -1.74
C SER A 154 20.66 1.78 -0.71
N PHE A 155 20.64 1.25 0.51
CA PHE A 155 20.55 1.96 1.77
C PHE A 155 21.22 3.32 1.53
N TRP A 156 20.64 4.50 1.72
CA TRP A 156 20.56 5.21 2.99
C TRP A 156 19.74 6.51 2.85
N SER A 157 18.80 6.61 1.91
CA SER A 157 17.94 7.80 1.81
C SER A 157 16.52 7.47 2.26
N THR A 158 16.14 8.01 3.41
CA THR A 158 14.73 8.17 3.78
C THR A 158 14.29 9.50 3.22
N ASP A 159 13.35 9.49 2.28
CA ASP A 159 12.75 10.74 1.84
C ASP A 159 11.77 11.29 2.86
N LYS A 160 11.37 12.54 2.66
CA LYS A 160 10.47 13.26 3.56
C LYS A 160 9.12 12.57 3.79
N TYR A 161 8.61 11.79 2.84
CA TYR A 161 7.30 11.14 2.99
C TYR A 161 7.41 9.82 3.75
N GLU A 162 8.48 9.04 3.54
CA GLU A 162 8.81 7.92 4.43
C GLU A 162 9.02 8.41 5.87
N ALA A 163 9.74 9.53 6.06
CA ALA A 163 9.96 10.13 7.36
C ALA A 163 8.66 10.62 8.03
N LYS A 164 7.79 11.31 7.27
CA LYS A 164 6.47 11.75 7.74
C LYS A 164 5.58 10.56 8.12
N LEU A 165 5.61 9.48 7.34
CA LEU A 165 4.87 8.24 7.66
C LEU A 165 5.37 7.65 8.99
N LEU A 166 6.67 7.56 9.19
CA LEU A 166 7.25 7.06 10.44
C LEU A 166 6.88 7.94 11.64
N ALA A 167 6.96 9.27 11.49
CA ALA A 167 6.56 10.21 12.54
C ALA A 167 5.07 10.10 12.87
N TYR A 168 4.22 9.92 11.86
CA TYR A 168 2.80 9.70 12.05
C TYR A 168 2.50 8.39 12.79
N LEU A 169 3.20 7.30 12.49
CA LEU A 169 2.99 5.99 13.10
C LEU A 169 3.64 5.86 14.49
N TYR A 170 4.76 6.56 14.71
CA TYR A 170 5.54 6.50 15.95
C TYR A 170 5.88 7.89 16.48
N PRO A 171 4.89 8.74 16.82
CA PRO A 171 5.10 10.15 17.15
C PRO A 171 5.99 10.38 18.39
N ASN A 172 6.05 9.39 19.29
CA ASN A 172 6.85 9.45 20.51
C ASN A 172 8.17 8.67 20.41
N SER A 173 8.60 8.28 19.20
CA SER A 173 9.84 7.53 19.03
C SER A 173 11.07 8.40 19.25
N SER A 174 11.96 7.95 20.14
CA SER A 174 13.29 8.56 20.30
C SER A 174 14.22 8.38 19.09
N ARG A 175 13.79 7.62 18.08
CA ARG A 175 14.51 7.40 16.82
C ARG A 175 14.11 8.38 15.72
N ILE A 176 13.18 9.29 15.99
CA ILE A 176 12.70 10.29 15.03
C ILE A 176 13.02 11.67 15.60
N HIS A 177 13.76 12.47 14.83
CA HIS A 177 14.24 13.77 15.28
C HIS A 177 13.55 14.87 14.47
N PHE A 178 13.10 15.90 15.18
CA PHE A 178 12.39 17.04 14.62
C PHE A 178 13.26 18.29 14.71
N GLY A 179 13.17 19.16 13.71
CA GLY A 179 13.67 20.53 13.76
C GLY A 179 12.78 21.43 14.61
N GLU A 180 13.22 22.68 14.80
CA GLU A 180 12.44 23.69 15.53
C GLU A 180 11.11 24.03 14.85
N ASP A 181 11.02 23.82 13.54
CA ASP A 181 9.84 23.99 12.70
C ASP A 181 8.87 22.78 12.75
N GLY A 182 9.20 21.74 13.51
CA GLY A 182 8.41 20.50 13.62
C GLY A 182 8.58 19.55 12.43
N ILE A 183 9.50 19.81 11.49
CA ILE A 183 9.79 18.92 10.37
C ILE A 183 10.76 17.82 10.81
N VAL A 184 10.56 16.58 10.31
CA VAL A 184 11.50 15.48 10.59
C VAL A 184 12.83 15.77 9.91
N THR A 185 13.90 15.91 10.70
CA THR A 185 15.26 16.21 10.22
C THR A 185 16.10 14.95 10.04
N SER A 186 15.87 13.94 10.88
CA SER A 186 16.54 12.64 10.73
C SER A 186 15.74 11.50 11.35
N VAL A 187 16.00 10.30 10.83
CA VAL A 187 15.48 9.04 11.38
C VAL A 187 16.65 8.11 11.70
N LYS A 188 16.62 7.48 12.87
CA LYS A 188 17.62 6.52 13.32
C LYS A 188 17.17 5.10 12.98
N PHE A 189 17.93 4.40 12.13
CA PHE A 189 17.81 2.95 11.96
C PHE A 189 19.01 2.26 12.59
N ASP A 190 18.73 1.32 13.50
CA ASP A 190 19.73 0.71 14.39
C ASP A 190 20.60 1.76 15.09
N ASN A 191 21.87 1.89 14.71
CA ASN A 191 22.82 2.85 15.28
C ASN A 191 23.20 4.00 14.34
N ILE A 192 22.52 4.13 13.19
CA ILE A 192 22.88 5.10 12.15
C ILE A 192 21.74 6.11 11.98
N TYR A 193 22.12 7.38 11.86
CA TYR A 193 21.19 8.49 11.59
C TYR A 193 21.14 8.76 10.09
N TYR A 194 19.92 8.87 9.56
CA TYR A 194 19.63 9.13 8.17
C TYR A 194 19.00 10.50 8.08
N LEU A 195 19.69 11.44 7.44
CA LEU A 195 19.16 12.78 7.22
C LEU A 195 18.01 12.74 6.22
N VAL A 196 16.96 13.50 6.50
CA VAL A 196 15.81 13.63 5.61
C VAL A 196 16.08 14.79 4.67
N ASN A 197 16.18 14.50 3.37
CA ASN A 197 16.28 15.53 2.34
C ASN A 197 14.89 16.12 2.11
N ASN A 198 14.73 17.43 2.36
CA ASN A 198 13.47 18.16 2.23
C ASN A 198 13.27 18.72 0.81
#